data_AF-A0A5A7MZI1-F1
#
_entry.id   AF-A0A5A7MZI1-F1
#
_cell.length_a   1.000
_cell.length_b   1.000
_cell.length_c   1.000
_cell.angle_alpha   90.00
_cell.angle_beta   90.00
_cell.angle_gamma   90.00
#
_symmetry.space_group_name_H-M   'P 1'
#
loop_
_entity.id
_entity.type
_entity.pdbx_description
1 polymer ?
#
loop_
_entity_poly.entity_id
_entity_poly.type
_entity_poly.pdbx_seq_one_letter_code
_entity_poly.pdbx_strand_id
1 'polypeptide(L)'
;MADWPILTALLLVPLFGALLILTIRGDSEQAQQNIRYVALFTTLAELLLAVIMWGMFDVGEAGFQLVESHAWIGENIRYKMGVDGISMLFIVLSAFLMPLCILASWQSITKRVKDYMIAFLVMESLMVGVFGALDIFLFYLSSKVALSRCF
;
A
#
# COMPACT_ATOMS: atom_id res chain seq x y z
N MET A 1 19.60 -5.18 -12.45
CA MET A 1 19.16 -6.55 -12.13
C MET A 1 18.62 -6.55 -10.71
N ALA A 2 17.34 -6.27 -10.57
CA ALA A 2 16.55 -6.64 -9.41
C ALA A 2 15.27 -7.22 -10.03
N ASP A 3 15.26 -8.53 -10.28
CA ASP A 3 14.09 -9.24 -10.81
C ASP A 3 13.00 -9.43 -9.74
N TRP A 4 13.11 -8.73 -8.61
CA TRP A 4 12.17 -8.78 -7.51
C TRP A 4 11.13 -7.67 -7.68
N PRO A 5 9.85 -8.00 -7.88
CA PRO A 5 8.80 -7.02 -8.11
C PRO A 5 8.40 -6.33 -6.79
N ILE A 6 9.25 -5.41 -6.31
CA ILE A 6 9.08 -4.73 -5.02
C ILE A 6 7.89 -3.78 -4.99
N LEU A 7 7.56 -3.14 -6.12
CA LEU A 7 6.40 -2.25 -6.22
C LEU A 7 5.10 -3.04 -6.19
N THR A 8 5.08 -4.19 -6.87
CA THR A 8 3.96 -5.11 -6.78
C THR A 8 3.84 -5.69 -5.37
N ALA A 9 4.95 -5.97 -4.67
CA ALA A 9 4.93 -6.41 -3.28
C ALA A 9 4.31 -5.36 -2.34
N LEU A 10 4.72 -4.09 -2.45
CA LEU A 10 4.12 -2.96 -1.72
C LEU A 10 2.62 -2.81 -2.04
N LEU A 11 2.20 -3.07 -3.28
CA LEU A 11 0.77 -3.01 -3.60
C LEU A 11 -0.01 -4.18 -2.95
N LEU A 12 0.59 -5.37 -2.89
CA LEU A 12 -0.07 -6.62 -2.46
C LEU A 12 -0.07 -6.87 -0.95
N VAL A 13 0.99 -6.50 -0.22
CA VAL A 13 1.09 -6.70 1.24
C VAL A 13 -0.09 -6.10 2.02
N PRO A 14 -0.46 -4.82 1.83
CA PRO A 14 -1.60 -4.22 2.51
C PRO A 14 -2.92 -4.85 2.09
N LEU A 15 -3.08 -5.21 0.81
CA LEU A 15 -4.27 -5.93 0.33
C LEU A 15 -4.39 -7.32 0.97
N PHE A 16 -3.27 -8.01 1.12
CA PHE A 16 -3.24 -9.31 1.80
C PHE A 16 -3.56 -9.17 3.28
N GLY A 17 -3.02 -8.15 3.97
CA GLY A 17 -3.39 -7.85 5.36
C GLY A 17 -4.88 -7.52 5.52
N ALA A 18 -5.46 -6.76 4.58
CA ALA A 18 -6.89 -6.48 4.55
C ALA A 18 -7.73 -7.76 4.38
N LEU A 19 -7.27 -8.68 3.51
CA LEU A 19 -7.91 -9.97 3.30
C LEU A 19 -7.81 -10.87 4.54
N LEU A 20 -6.68 -10.87 5.24
CA LEU A 20 -6.54 -11.57 6.53
C LEU A 20 -7.52 -11.02 7.57
N ILE A 21 -7.67 -9.71 7.69
CA ILE A 21 -8.65 -9.09 8.59
C ILE A 21 -10.08 -9.51 8.24
N LEU A 22 -10.41 -9.66 6.94
CA LEU A 22 -11.75 -10.12 6.52
C LEU A 22 -12.08 -11.52 7.06
N THR A 23 -11.09 -12.41 7.17
CA THR A 23 -11.29 -13.77 7.70
C THR A 23 -11.62 -13.82 9.19
N ILE A 24 -11.24 -12.79 9.95
CA ILE A 24 -11.54 -12.71 11.38
C ILE A 24 -13.03 -12.42 11.56
N ARG A 25 -13.76 -13.35 12.15
CA ARG A 25 -15.20 -13.25 12.42
C ARG A 25 -15.44 -13.03 13.92
N GLY A 26 -16.42 -12.20 14.25
CA GLY A 26 -16.80 -11.87 15.62
C GLY A 26 -16.47 -10.43 16.00
N ASP A 27 -17.20 -9.90 16.97
CA ASP A 27 -17.06 -8.52 17.49
C ASP A 27 -16.64 -8.52 18.97
N SER A 28 -16.00 -9.61 19.42
CA SER A 28 -15.43 -9.67 20.76
C SER A 28 -14.22 -8.74 20.89
N GLU A 29 -13.91 -8.29 22.11
CA GLU A 29 -12.74 -7.44 22.36
C GLU A 29 -11.43 -8.09 21.87
N GLN A 30 -11.31 -9.41 22.02
CA GLN A 30 -10.17 -10.20 21.52
C GLN A 30 -10.08 -10.18 19.99
N ALA A 31 -11.22 -10.28 19.28
CA ALA A 31 -11.25 -10.19 17.83
C ALA A 31 -10.82 -8.80 17.36
N GLN A 32 -11.27 -7.73 18.03
CA GLN A 32 -10.87 -6.36 17.72
C GLN A 32 -9.37 -6.12 17.97
N GLN A 33 -8.80 -6.68 19.05
CA GLN A 33 -7.35 -6.62 19.29
C GLN A 33 -6.56 -7.35 18.20
N ASN A 34 -6.97 -8.56 17.83
CA ASN A 34 -6.32 -9.33 16.76
C ASN A 34 -6.32 -8.57 15.43
N ILE A 35 -7.44 -7.92 15.08
CA ILE A 35 -7.54 -7.08 13.87
C ILE A 35 -6.50 -5.96 13.89
N ARG A 36 -6.36 -5.25 15.03
CA ARG A 36 -5.40 -4.15 15.15
C ARG A 36 -3.95 -4.65 15.07
N TYR A 37 -3.65 -5.80 15.67
CA TYR A 37 -2.32 -6.40 15.56
C TYR A 37 -2.01 -6.81 14.12
N VAL A 38 -2.93 -7.47 13.42
CA VAL A 38 -2.75 -7.83 12.00
C VAL A 38 -2.51 -6.58 11.15
N ALA A 39 -3.29 -5.52 11.36
CA ALA A 39 -3.11 -4.26 10.65
C ALA A 39 -1.73 -3.64 10.93
N LEU A 40 -1.32 -3.58 12.21
CA LEU A 40 -0.03 -3.04 12.62
C LEU A 40 1.14 -3.84 12.00
N PHE A 41 1.12 -5.16 12.09
CA PHE A 41 2.16 -6.02 11.49
C PHE A 41 2.23 -5.85 9.97
N THR A 42 1.08 -5.70 9.31
CA THR A 42 1.02 -5.45 7.86
C THR A 42 1.69 -4.11 7.53
N THR A 43 1.34 -3.02 8.21
CA THR A 43 1.96 -1.70 7.97
C THR A 43 3.44 -1.65 8.32
N LEU A 44 3.89 -2.43 9.31
CA LEU A 44 5.32 -2.54 9.62
C LEU A 44 6.09 -3.31 8.53
N ALA A 45 5.47 -4.36 7.96
CA ALA A 45 6.04 -5.06 6.82
C ALA A 45 6.11 -4.13 5.59
N GLU A 46 5.08 -3.32 5.36
CA GLU A 46 5.04 -2.31 4.31
C GLU A 46 6.15 -1.26 4.49
N LEU A 47 6.31 -0.72 5.70
CA LEU A 47 7.38 0.21 6.02
C LEU A 47 8.76 -0.41 5.77
N LEU A 48 8.95 -1.67 6.14
CA LEU A 48 10.21 -2.38 5.90
C LEU A 48 10.49 -2.53 4.40
N LEU A 49 9.48 -2.87 3.60
CA LEU A 49 9.60 -2.90 2.13
C LEU A 49 9.91 -1.53 1.55
N ALA A 50 9.27 -0.47 2.04
CA ALA A 50 9.52 0.89 1.60
C ALA A 50 10.96 1.35 1.93
N VAL A 51 11.50 0.96 3.08
CA VAL A 51 12.90 1.22 3.46
C VAL A 51 13.88 0.44 2.58
N ILE A 52 13.59 -0.83 2.26
CA ILE A 52 14.39 -1.62 1.31
C ILE A 52 14.37 -0.94 -0.07
N MET A 53 13.19 -0.53 -0.54
CA MET A 53 13.02 0.20 -1.80
C MET A 53 13.85 1.48 -1.83
N TRP A 54 13.84 2.27 -0.74
CA TRP A 54 14.71 3.45 -0.62
C TRP A 54 16.18 3.08 -0.75
N GLY A 55 16.64 2.05 -0.03
CA GLY A 55 18.04 1.61 -0.08
C GLY A 55 18.50 1.10 -1.45
N MET A 56 17.56 0.67 -2.30
CA MET A 56 17.82 0.24 -3.69
C MET A 56 17.81 1.38 -4.70
N PHE A 57 17.33 2.57 -4.32
CA PHE A 57 17.19 3.71 -5.22
C PHE A 57 18.51 4.48 -5.35
N ASP A 58 18.96 4.70 -6.59
CA ASP A 58 20.17 5.49 -6.87
C ASP A 58 19.81 6.94 -7.13
N VAL A 59 20.16 7.85 -6.21
CA VAL A 59 19.88 9.29 -6.33
C VAL A 59 20.68 9.95 -7.47
N GLY A 60 21.73 9.29 -7.97
CA GLY A 60 22.58 9.78 -9.06
C GLY A 60 22.02 9.59 -10.46
N GLU A 61 21.04 8.70 -10.64
CA GLU A 61 20.42 8.44 -11.96
C GLU A 61 19.08 9.17 -12.12
N ALA A 62 19.01 10.05 -13.12
CA ALA A 62 17.79 10.76 -13.47
C ALA A 62 16.83 9.86 -14.25
N GLY A 63 15.62 9.64 -13.72
CA GLY A 63 14.54 8.92 -14.42
C GLY A 63 13.71 8.05 -13.49
N PHE A 64 12.85 7.23 -14.09
CA PHE A 64 12.08 6.21 -13.35
C PHE A 64 12.96 4.99 -13.10
N GLN A 65 13.08 4.60 -11.83
CA GLN A 65 13.77 3.41 -11.38
C GLN A 65 12.77 2.36 -10.90
N LEU A 66 13.26 1.13 -10.68
CA LEU A 66 12.44 -0.01 -10.25
C LEU A 66 11.23 -0.25 -11.17
N VAL A 67 11.46 -0.13 -12.48
CA VAL A 67 10.38 -0.23 -13.46
C VAL A 67 9.96 -1.68 -13.65
N GLU A 68 8.71 -1.97 -13.32
CA GLU A 68 8.06 -3.26 -13.54
C GLU A 68 7.10 -3.11 -14.72
N SER A 69 7.22 -3.97 -15.73
CA SER A 69 6.33 -3.94 -16.90
C SER A 69 5.80 -5.33 -17.22
N HIS A 70 4.49 -5.50 -17.09
CA HIS A 70 3.76 -6.72 -17.45
C HIS A 70 2.61 -6.38 -18.42
N ALA A 71 2.42 -7.22 -19.44
CA ALA A 71 1.26 -7.10 -20.32
C ALA A 71 0.01 -7.56 -19.54
N TRP A 72 -1.03 -6.71 -19.47
CA TRP A 72 -2.25 -7.05 -18.73
C TRP A 72 -3.40 -7.39 -19.69
N ILE A 73 -3.79 -6.47 -20.58
CA ILE A 73 -4.90 -6.67 -21.52
C ILE A 73 -4.49 -6.16 -22.91
N GLY A 74 -4.18 -7.11 -23.81
CA GLY A 74 -3.71 -6.81 -25.17
C GLY A 74 -2.39 -6.03 -25.20
N GLU A 75 -2.04 -5.48 -26.36
CA GLU A 75 -0.82 -4.66 -26.53
C GLU A 75 -0.99 -3.23 -25.98
N ASN A 76 -2.23 -2.78 -25.73
CA ASN A 76 -2.54 -1.39 -25.39
C ASN A 76 -2.55 -1.10 -23.88
N ILE A 77 -2.83 -2.08 -23.02
CA ILE A 77 -2.86 -1.89 -21.56
C ILE A 77 -1.73 -2.70 -20.93
N ARG A 78 -0.72 -1.97 -20.47
CA ARG A 78 0.42 -2.55 -19.75
C ARG A 78 0.34 -2.17 -18.28
N TYR A 79 0.49 -3.15 -17.41
CA TYR A 79 0.82 -2.88 -16.02
C TYR A 79 2.26 -2.37 -16.00
N LYS A 80 2.41 -1.05 -15.97
CA LYS A 80 3.70 -0.39 -15.90
C LYS A 80 3.78 0.40 -14.61
N MET A 81 4.63 -0.08 -13.71
CA MET A 81 4.95 0.58 -12.46
C MET A 81 6.39 1.07 -12.50
N GLY A 82 6.68 2.14 -11.80
CA GLY A 82 8.02 2.68 -11.65
C GLY A 82 7.99 3.89 -10.73
N VAL A 83 9.11 4.17 -10.11
CA VAL A 83 9.21 5.21 -9.08
C VAL A 83 10.27 6.22 -9.50
N ASP A 84 9.93 7.51 -9.41
CA ASP A 84 10.87 8.62 -9.53
C ASP A 84 11.27 9.15 -8.14
N GLY A 85 12.22 10.09 -8.09
CA GLY A 85 12.73 10.62 -6.82
C GLY A 85 11.66 11.26 -5.94
N ILE A 86 10.62 11.86 -6.53
CA ILE A 86 9.52 12.49 -5.77
C ILE A 86 8.54 11.43 -5.27
N SER A 87 8.12 10.49 -6.12
CA SER A 87 7.19 9.42 -5.74
C SER A 87 7.77 8.51 -4.66
N MET A 88 9.09 8.27 -4.69
CA MET A 88 9.77 7.50 -3.64
C MET A 88 9.58 8.13 -2.26
N LEU A 89 9.77 9.45 -2.15
CA LEU A 89 9.60 10.17 -0.90
C LEU A 89 8.15 10.10 -0.40
N PHE A 90 7.16 10.22 -1.29
CA PHE A 90 5.75 10.11 -0.90
C PHE A 90 5.35 8.70 -0.47
N ILE A 91 5.83 7.67 -1.17
CA ILE A 91 5.58 6.27 -0.80
C ILE A 91 6.14 5.99 0.59
N VAL A 92 7.41 6.34 0.84
CA VAL A 92 8.05 6.09 2.14
C VAL A 92 7.39 6.90 3.25
N LEU A 93 7.03 8.16 2.98
CA LEU A 93 6.30 8.98 3.94
C LEU A 93 4.95 8.35 4.29
N SER A 94 4.19 7.87 3.30
CA SER A 94 2.90 7.21 3.55
C SER A 94 3.06 5.91 4.36
N ALA A 95 4.03 5.07 4.01
CA ALA A 95 4.34 3.82 4.73
C ALA A 95 4.82 4.09 6.17
N PHE A 96 5.45 5.24 6.43
CA PHE A 96 5.84 5.65 7.79
C PHE A 96 4.65 6.17 8.61
N LEU A 97 3.73 6.91 7.98
CA LEU A 97 2.56 7.47 8.64
C LEU A 97 1.53 6.39 9.00
N MET A 98 1.37 5.35 8.19
CA MET A 98 0.40 4.28 8.39
C MET A 98 0.48 3.55 9.74
N PRO A 99 1.64 3.02 10.19
CA PRO A 99 1.74 2.41 11.51
C PRO A 99 1.47 3.40 12.64
N LEU A 100 1.84 4.67 12.49
CA LEU A 100 1.51 5.73 13.46
C LEU A 100 0.01 5.99 13.52
N CYS A 101 -0.69 6.02 12.38
CA CYS A 101 -2.14 6.16 12.31
C CYS A 101 -2.84 5.00 13.00
N ILE A 102 -2.38 3.76 12.81
CA ILE A 102 -2.95 2.59 13.49
C ILE A 102 -2.75 2.68 15.00
N LEU A 103 -1.56 3.05 15.47
CA LEU A 103 -1.29 3.22 16.90
C LEU A 103 -2.15 4.32 17.52
N ALA A 104 -2.31 5.46 16.84
CA ALA A 104 -3.17 6.55 17.29
C ALA A 104 -4.67 6.13 17.34
N SER A 105 -5.11 5.32 16.37
CA SER A 105 -6.50 4.86 16.29
C SER A 105 -6.88 3.88 17.42
N TRP A 106 -5.91 3.32 18.16
CA TRP A 106 -6.12 2.29 19.17
C TRP A 106 -7.04 2.74 20.32
N GLN A 107 -6.96 4.01 20.70
CA GLN A 107 -7.84 4.60 21.72
C GLN A 107 -9.04 5.35 21.12
N SER A 108 -8.91 5.83 19.88
CA SER A 108 -9.92 6.68 19.24
C SER A 108 -11.09 5.89 18.63
N ILE A 109 -10.82 4.70 18.06
CA ILE A 109 -11.83 3.93 17.33
C ILE A 109 -12.35 2.75 18.16
N THR A 110 -13.57 2.88 18.68
CA THR A 110 -14.24 1.85 19.50
C THR A 110 -15.41 1.17 18.79
N LYS A 111 -15.83 1.67 17.63
CA LYS A 111 -16.92 1.09 16.81
C LYS A 111 -16.41 0.75 15.42
N ARG A 112 -16.84 -0.40 14.88
CA ARG A 112 -16.50 -0.88 13.52
C ARG A 112 -14.99 -0.88 13.23
N VAL A 113 -14.18 -1.32 14.19
CA VAL A 113 -12.71 -1.41 14.08
C VAL A 113 -12.28 -2.19 12.84
N LYS A 114 -13.01 -3.27 12.52
CA LYS A 114 -12.75 -4.10 11.33
C LYS A 114 -12.79 -3.30 10.03
N ASP A 115 -13.88 -2.59 9.79
CA ASP A 115 -14.08 -1.85 8.54
C ASP A 115 -13.09 -0.69 8.41
N TYR A 116 -12.77 -0.04 9.54
CA TYR A 116 -11.78 1.03 9.61
C TYR A 116 -10.37 0.54 9.24
N MET A 117 -9.91 -0.57 9.83
CA MET A 117 -8.57 -1.11 9.56
C MET A 117 -8.43 -1.61 8.13
N ILE A 118 -9.48 -2.24 7.58
CA ILE A 118 -9.49 -2.65 6.15
C ILE A 118 -9.39 -1.42 5.25
N ALA A 119 -10.16 -0.37 5.52
CA ALA A 119 -10.12 0.85 4.72
C ALA A 119 -8.74 1.50 4.73
N PHE A 120 -8.07 1.52 5.90
CA PHE A 120 -6.70 2.05 6.03
C PHE A 120 -5.69 1.26 5.19
N LEU A 121 -5.66 -0.07 5.30
CA LEU A 121 -4.76 -0.90 4.49
C LEU A 121 -5.04 -0.78 2.99
N VAL A 122 -6.32 -0.77 2.59
CA VAL A 122 -6.67 -0.56 1.18
C VAL A 122 -6.23 0.83 0.71
N MET A 123 -6.37 1.86 1.53
CA MET A 123 -5.92 3.22 1.19
C MET A 123 -4.41 3.27 0.98
N GLU A 124 -3.62 2.61 1.83
CA GLU A 124 -2.17 2.51 1.70
C GLU A 124 -1.76 1.89 0.34
N SER A 125 -2.35 0.75 -0.02
CA SER A 125 -2.14 0.10 -1.33
C SER A 125 -2.45 1.04 -2.50
N LEU A 126 -3.54 1.81 -2.39
CA LEU A 126 -3.95 2.76 -3.43
C LEU A 126 -2.99 3.95 -3.54
N MET A 127 -2.45 4.46 -2.43
CA MET A 127 -1.43 5.52 -2.45
C MET A 127 -0.18 5.05 -3.18
N VAL A 128 0.31 3.84 -2.89
CA VAL A 128 1.42 3.21 -3.64
C VAL A 128 1.06 3.08 -5.12
N GLY A 129 -0.16 2.65 -5.44
CA GLY A 129 -0.66 2.55 -6.81
C GLY A 129 -0.74 3.88 -7.56
N VAL A 130 -1.04 4.99 -6.88
CA VAL A 130 -1.10 6.34 -7.49
C VAL A 130 0.30 6.88 -7.78
N PHE A 131 1.23 6.73 -6.82
CA PHE A 131 2.59 7.25 -6.97
C PHE A 131 3.49 6.35 -7.83
N GLY A 132 3.23 5.04 -7.89
CA GLY A 132 4.00 4.10 -8.67
C GLY A 132 3.51 3.87 -10.11
N ALA A 133 2.31 4.32 -10.47
CA ALA A 133 1.74 4.05 -11.80
C ALA A 133 2.36 4.91 -12.90
N LEU A 134 2.95 4.26 -13.92
CA LEU A 134 3.41 4.91 -15.15
C LEU A 134 2.40 4.84 -16.29
N ASP A 135 1.42 3.94 -16.19
CA ASP A 135 0.33 3.81 -17.16
C ASP A 135 -0.89 4.64 -16.72
N ILE A 136 -1.46 5.41 -17.64
CA ILE A 136 -2.59 6.31 -17.36
C ILE A 136 -3.84 5.57 -16.88
N PHE A 137 -4.05 4.33 -17.33
CA PHE A 137 -5.17 3.50 -16.91
C PHE A 137 -5.01 3.08 -15.45
N LEU A 138 -3.82 2.62 -15.07
CA LEU A 138 -3.52 2.19 -13.71
C LEU A 138 -3.60 3.38 -12.74
N PHE A 139 -3.03 4.53 -13.13
CA PHE A 139 -3.12 5.77 -12.35
C PHE A 139 -4.58 6.20 -12.13
N TYR A 140 -5.40 6.19 -13.19
CA TYR A 140 -6.80 6.57 -13.10
C TYR A 140 -7.61 5.62 -12.22
N LEU A 141 -7.36 4.32 -12.31
CA LEU A 141 -8.01 3.30 -11.49
C LEU A 141 -7.69 3.52 -10.00
N SER A 142 -6.41 3.59 -9.64
CA SER A 142 -5.98 3.78 -8.24
C SER A 142 -6.54 5.07 -7.65
N SER A 143 -6.48 6.18 -8.41
CA SER A 143 -7.01 7.48 -7.99
C SER A 143 -8.52 7.47 -7.80
N LYS A 144 -9.26 6.83 -8.71
CA LYS A 144 -10.72 6.76 -8.65
C LYS A 144 -11.22 5.90 -7.51
N VAL A 145 -10.56 4.76 -7.25
CA VAL A 145 -10.90 3.90 -6.12
C VAL A 145 -10.60 4.62 -4.80
N ALA A 146 -9.44 5.29 -4.69
CA ALA A 146 -9.10 6.08 -3.50
C ALA A 146 -10.16 7.15 -3.21
N LEU A 147 -10.60 7.89 -4.24
CA LEU A 147 -11.65 8.89 -4.11
C LEU A 147 -13.00 8.29 -3.70
N SER A 148 -13.36 7.13 -4.23
CA SER A 148 -14.67 6.49 -3.96
C SER A 148 -14.85 6.02 -2.51
N ARG A 149 -13.77 5.81 -1.76
CA ARG A 149 -13.80 5.39 -0.35
C ARG A 149 -13.59 6.53 0.64
N CYS A 150 -13.25 7.73 0.15
CA CYS A 150 -13.15 8.95 0.96
C CYS A 150 -14.52 9.64 1.19
N PHE A 151 -15.58 9.20 0.51
CA PHE A 151 -16.98 9.65 0.67
C PHE A 151 -17.88 8.47 1.06
#